data_AF-E3UQ24-F1
#
_entry.id   AF-E3UQ24-F1
#
_cell.length_a   1.000
_cell.length_b   1.000
_cell.length_c   1.000
_cell.angle_alpha   90.00
_cell.angle_beta   90.00
_cell.angle_gamma   90.00
#
_symmetry.space_group_name_H-M   'P 1'
#
loop_
_entity.id
_entity.type
_entity.pdbx_description
1 polymer ?
#
loop_
_entity_poly.entity_id
_entity_poly.type
_entity_poly.pdbx_seq_one_letter_code
_entity_poly.pdbx_strand_id
1 'polypeptide(L)'
;DDENINSQPFMRWRERFLNCMEGINRASAATGEVKGSYLNVTGATMEDVYERSEYAKEVGSVIIMIDLVMGYTAIQSIALWARKNDMILHLHRAGNSTYARQKNHGINFRVICKWMRMSGVDHIHAGTVVGKLEGDPLMIKGFYDTLRLTSLQVNLPYGIFFEMPWASLRRCMPVASGGIHCGQI
;
A
#
# COMPACT_ATOMS: atom_id res chain seq x y z
N ASP A 1 -2.85 5.79 9.15
CA ASP A 1 -2.12 7.07 9.19
C ASP A 1 -2.07 7.70 7.80
N ASP A 2 -1.80 9.01 7.72
CA ASP A 2 -1.42 9.68 6.47
C ASP A 2 0.05 9.33 6.14
N GLU A 3 0.46 9.41 4.88
CA GLU A 3 1.83 9.03 4.46
C GLU A 3 2.91 9.87 5.12
N ASN A 4 2.60 11.12 5.46
CA ASN A 4 3.57 12.01 6.10
C ASN A 4 3.51 11.95 7.63
N ILE A 5 2.67 11.10 8.22
CA ILE A 5 2.59 10.91 9.67
C ILE A 5 3.51 9.78 10.09
N ASN A 6 4.69 10.13 10.62
CA ASN A 6 5.70 9.17 11.08
C ASN A 6 5.91 9.33 12.58
N SER A 7 6.80 10.25 13.00
CA SER A 7 7.02 10.63 14.40
C SER A 7 7.47 12.10 14.47
N GLN A 8 6.53 12.98 14.81
CA GLN A 8 6.73 14.42 14.80
C GLN A 8 6.66 15.01 16.22
N PRO A 9 7.14 16.26 16.43
CA PRO A 9 7.02 16.92 17.73
C PRO A 9 5.59 16.99 18.27
N PHE A 10 4.58 17.12 17.40
CA PHE A 10 3.17 17.22 17.80
C PHE A 10 2.52 15.87 18.10
N MET A 11 3.13 14.75 17.71
CA MET A 11 2.60 13.40 17.92
C MET A 11 3.71 12.36 17.69
N ARG A 12 4.21 11.75 18.77
CA ARG A 12 5.19 10.68 18.66
C ARG A 12 4.51 9.36 18.30
N TRP A 13 5.24 8.50 17.60
CA TRP A 13 4.66 7.29 16.99
C TRP A 13 4.09 6.29 18.01
N ARG A 14 4.76 6.10 19.16
CA ARG A 14 4.31 5.18 20.22
C ARG A 14 2.96 5.59 20.80
N GLU A 15 2.82 6.88 21.12
CA GLU A 15 1.57 7.46 21.63
C GLU A 15 0.43 7.26 20.65
N ARG A 16 0.68 7.49 19.35
CA ARG A 16 -0.31 7.27 18.29
C ARG A 16 -0.74 5.80 18.24
N PHE A 17 0.22 4.86 18.23
CA PHE A 17 -0.09 3.43 18.10
C PHE A 17 -0.95 2.93 19.26
N LEU A 18 -0.63 3.30 20.50
CA LEU A 18 -1.41 2.90 21.67
C LEU A 18 -2.85 3.45 21.62
N ASN A 19 -3.01 4.74 21.33
CA ASN A 19 -4.34 5.35 21.24
C ASN A 19 -5.17 4.78 20.07
N CYS A 20 -4.52 4.46 18.94
CA CYS A 20 -5.17 3.79 17.82
C CYS A 20 -5.65 2.38 18.21
N MET A 21 -4.82 1.58 18.87
CA MET A 21 -5.21 0.22 19.28
C MET A 21 -6.36 0.21 20.28
N GLU A 22 -6.40 1.17 21.20
CA GLU A 22 -7.56 1.38 22.09
C GLU A 22 -8.84 1.68 21.28
N GLY A 23 -8.76 2.59 20.31
CA GLY A 23 -9.88 2.91 19.42
C GLY A 23 -10.35 1.71 18.58
N ILE A 24 -9.40 0.93 18.04
CA ILE A 24 -9.68 -0.27 17.24
C ILE A 24 -10.41 -1.32 18.08
N ASN A 25 -9.92 -1.63 19.28
CA ASN A 25 -10.54 -2.63 20.15
C ASN A 25 -11.92 -2.19 20.63
N ARG A 26 -12.11 -0.91 20.98
CA ARG A 26 -13.44 -0.37 21.30
C ARG A 26 -14.41 -0.50 20.14
N ALA A 27 -13.99 -0.17 18.91
CA ALA A 27 -14.84 -0.29 17.73
C ALA A 27 -15.17 -1.75 17.39
N SER A 28 -14.20 -2.65 17.55
CA SER A 28 -14.38 -4.09 17.37
C SER A 28 -15.41 -4.63 18.37
N ALA A 29 -15.26 -4.34 19.67
CA ALA A 29 -16.20 -4.75 20.71
C ALA A 29 -17.61 -4.19 20.51
N ALA A 30 -17.72 -2.95 20.02
CA ALA A 30 -19.01 -2.29 19.77
C ALA A 30 -19.76 -2.85 18.55
N THR A 31 -19.06 -3.48 17.59
CA THR A 31 -19.64 -3.89 16.31
C THR A 31 -19.64 -5.41 16.09
N GLY A 32 -18.80 -6.17 16.79
CA GLY A 32 -18.60 -7.61 16.56
C GLY A 32 -17.80 -7.91 15.28
N GLU A 33 -17.22 -6.90 14.63
CA GLU A 33 -16.42 -7.05 13.42
C GLU A 33 -14.94 -6.79 13.67
N VAL A 34 -14.06 -7.48 12.96
CA VAL A 34 -12.62 -7.17 12.97
C VAL A 34 -12.39 -5.77 12.39
N LYS A 35 -11.71 -4.91 13.16
CA LYS A 35 -11.33 -3.55 12.74
C LYS A 35 -9.82 -3.40 12.73
N GLY A 36 -9.32 -2.36 12.06
CA GLY A 36 -7.90 -2.03 12.02
C GLY A 36 -7.66 -0.60 11.55
N SER A 37 -6.45 -0.10 11.80
CA SER A 37 -5.93 1.15 11.24
C SER A 37 -4.51 0.90 10.77
N TYR A 38 -4.13 1.45 9.62
CA TYR A 38 -2.82 1.19 9.05
C TYR A 38 -1.79 2.06 9.79
N LEU A 39 -1.08 1.45 10.74
CA LEU A 39 -0.06 2.11 11.55
C LEU A 39 1.19 2.36 10.69
N ASN A 40 1.58 3.62 10.48
CA ASN A 40 2.71 3.95 9.61
C ASN A 40 4.05 3.70 10.31
N VAL A 41 4.78 2.70 9.80
CA VAL A 41 6.10 2.30 10.31
C VAL A 41 7.26 2.91 9.53
N THR A 42 7.00 3.75 8.52
CA THR A 42 8.05 4.44 7.76
C THR A 42 8.95 5.25 8.68
N GLY A 43 10.23 4.89 8.71
CA GLY A 43 11.29 5.48 9.51
C GLY A 43 12.50 5.87 8.64
N ALA A 44 13.42 6.64 9.23
CA ALA A 44 14.61 7.11 8.51
C ALA A 44 15.65 6.00 8.32
N THR A 45 15.71 5.05 9.26
CA THR A 45 16.62 3.91 9.27
C THR A 45 15.83 2.60 9.31
N MET A 46 16.45 1.49 8.94
CA MET A 46 15.78 0.19 9.04
C MET A 46 15.58 -0.24 10.50
N GLU A 47 16.45 0.18 11.40
CA GLU A 47 16.33 -0.04 12.84
C GLU A 47 15.05 0.60 13.38
N ASP A 48 14.76 1.86 12.98
CA ASP A 48 13.50 2.55 13.32
C ASP A 48 12.28 1.82 12.76
N VAL A 49 12.36 1.36 11.51
CA VAL A 49 11.26 0.64 10.84
C VAL A 49 10.96 -0.65 11.59
N TYR A 50 11.98 -1.43 11.94
CA TYR A 50 11.80 -2.67 12.70
C TYR A 50 11.30 -2.41 14.11
N GLU A 51 11.82 -1.40 14.82
CA GLU A 51 11.35 -1.03 16.16
C GLU A 51 9.84 -0.73 16.15
N ARG A 52 9.38 0.06 15.18
CA ARG A 52 7.95 0.39 15.03
C ARG A 52 7.11 -0.82 14.64
N SER A 53 7.63 -1.67 13.76
CA SER A 53 6.92 -2.86 13.27
C SER A 53 6.76 -3.91 14.37
N GLU A 54 7.81 -4.19 15.13
CA GLU A 54 7.76 -5.08 16.29
C GLU A 54 6.80 -4.53 17.35
N TYR A 55 6.82 -3.23 17.61
CA TYR A 55 5.86 -2.64 18.53
C TYR A 55 4.41 -2.76 18.03
N ALA A 56 4.15 -2.52 16.74
CA ALA A 56 2.82 -2.70 16.13
C ALA A 56 2.31 -4.15 16.27
N LYS A 57 3.20 -5.13 16.15
CA LYS A 57 2.91 -6.54 16.40
C LYS A 57 2.63 -6.79 17.89
N GLU A 58 3.46 -6.28 18.79
CA GLU A 58 3.32 -6.44 20.24
C GLU A 58 1.97 -5.92 20.75
N VAL A 59 1.51 -4.78 20.24
CA VAL A 59 0.21 -4.21 20.60
C VAL A 59 -0.98 -4.87 19.87
N GLY A 60 -0.73 -5.87 19.02
CA GLY A 60 -1.76 -6.69 18.37
C GLY A 60 -2.43 -6.05 17.15
N SER A 61 -1.75 -5.16 16.42
CA SER A 61 -2.28 -4.66 15.14
C SER A 61 -2.38 -5.77 14.10
N VAL A 62 -3.42 -5.71 13.26
CA VAL A 62 -3.60 -6.64 12.12
C VAL A 62 -2.88 -6.16 10.84
N ILE A 63 -2.51 -4.87 10.80
CA ILE A 63 -2.00 -4.21 9.59
C ILE A 63 -1.08 -3.04 9.92
N ILE A 64 -0.02 -2.90 9.13
CA ILE A 64 0.86 -1.73 9.11
C ILE A 64 0.90 -1.11 7.72
N MET A 65 1.37 0.13 7.62
CA MET A 65 1.67 0.76 6.33
C MET A 65 3.11 1.24 6.21
N ILE A 66 3.56 1.28 4.96
CA ILE A 66 4.85 1.81 4.53
C ILE A 66 4.66 2.73 3.33
N ASP A 67 5.62 3.63 3.14
CA ASP A 67 5.67 4.54 2.02
C ASP A 67 6.71 4.11 0.97
N LEU A 68 6.37 4.26 -0.30
CA LEU A 68 7.25 3.94 -1.43
C LEU A 68 8.59 4.69 -1.37
N VAL A 69 8.63 5.87 -0.76
CA VAL A 69 9.85 6.67 -0.58
C VAL A 69 10.91 6.01 0.31
N MET A 70 10.56 4.96 1.07
CA MET A 70 11.55 4.15 1.79
C MET A 70 12.51 3.41 0.85
N GLY A 71 12.09 3.16 -0.40
CA GLY A 71 12.89 2.47 -1.40
C GLY A 71 12.79 0.93 -1.33
N TYR A 72 13.14 0.29 -2.45
CA TYR A 72 12.85 -1.12 -2.68
C TYR A 72 13.56 -2.07 -1.71
N THR A 73 14.80 -1.76 -1.31
CA THR A 73 15.54 -2.56 -0.32
C THR A 73 14.80 -2.66 1.01
N ALA A 74 14.30 -1.52 1.52
CA ALA A 74 13.53 -1.48 2.75
C ALA A 74 12.17 -2.17 2.60
N ILE A 75 11.48 -1.96 1.47
CA ILE A 75 10.19 -2.59 1.16
C ILE A 75 10.30 -4.12 1.15
N GLN A 76 11.32 -4.68 0.50
CA GLN A 76 11.53 -6.14 0.49
C GLN A 76 11.84 -6.67 1.89
N SER A 77 12.62 -5.93 2.67
CA SER A 77 12.98 -6.31 4.04
C SER A 77 11.73 -6.39 4.93
N ILE A 78 10.87 -5.37 4.89
CA ILE A 78 9.65 -5.33 5.69
C ILE A 78 8.56 -6.28 5.17
N ALA A 79 8.51 -6.58 3.87
CA ALA A 79 7.60 -7.61 3.33
C ALA A 79 7.95 -9.02 3.83
N LEU A 80 9.24 -9.35 3.90
CA LEU A 80 9.71 -10.60 4.49
C LEU A 80 9.40 -10.66 6.00
N TRP A 81 9.59 -9.56 6.71
CA TRP A 81 9.23 -9.44 8.12
C TRP A 81 7.74 -9.62 8.33
N ALA A 82 6.89 -8.96 7.52
CA ALA A 82 5.45 -9.02 7.62
C ALA A 82 4.93 -10.45 7.44
N ARG A 83 5.48 -11.19 6.48
CA ARG A 83 5.18 -12.62 6.29
C ARG A 83 5.56 -13.48 7.50
N LYS A 84 6.72 -13.23 8.12
CA LYS A 84 7.19 -14.01 9.28
C LYS A 84 6.41 -13.71 10.56
N ASN A 85 5.67 -12.60 10.60
CA ASN A 85 4.97 -12.09 11.76
C ASN A 85 3.46 -11.96 11.54
N ASP A 86 2.92 -12.63 10.53
CA ASP A 86 1.48 -12.66 10.19
C ASP A 86 0.83 -11.26 10.10
N MET A 87 1.56 -10.28 9.56
CA MET A 87 1.14 -8.88 9.46
C MET A 87 0.75 -8.53 8.03
N ILE A 88 -0.38 -7.85 7.84
CA ILE A 88 -0.75 -7.29 6.53
C ILE A 88 0.09 -6.04 6.25
N LEU A 89 0.62 -5.92 5.03
CA LEU A 89 1.48 -4.82 4.62
C LEU A 89 0.84 -3.92 3.56
N HIS A 90 0.42 -2.72 3.97
CA HIS A 90 -0.13 -1.70 3.06
C HIS A 90 0.95 -0.78 2.51
N LEU A 91 1.01 -0.61 1.18
CA LEU A 91 1.92 0.33 0.52
C LEU A 91 1.19 1.60 0.07
N HIS A 92 1.61 2.75 0.60
CA HIS A 92 1.30 4.04 0.04
C HIS A 92 2.34 4.43 -1.02
N ARG A 93 1.89 4.97 -2.16
CA ARG A 93 2.75 5.24 -3.34
C ARG A 93 3.36 6.64 -3.36
N ALA A 94 3.70 7.18 -2.20
CA ALA A 94 4.31 8.51 -2.07
C ALA A 94 5.51 8.66 -3.04
N GLY A 95 5.58 9.79 -3.75
CA GLY A 95 6.64 10.08 -4.72
C GLY A 95 6.47 9.42 -6.11
N ASN A 96 5.58 8.44 -6.30
CA ASN A 96 5.41 7.74 -7.59
C ASN A 96 5.19 8.69 -8.78
N SER A 97 4.33 9.70 -8.61
CA SER A 97 3.96 10.61 -9.70
C SER A 97 5.11 11.54 -10.16
N THR A 98 6.25 11.55 -9.47
CA THR A 98 7.44 12.29 -9.94
C THR A 98 8.00 11.71 -11.24
N TYR A 99 7.84 10.40 -11.47
CA TYR A 99 8.32 9.71 -12.67
C TYR A 99 7.26 8.87 -13.39
N ALA A 100 6.05 8.71 -12.82
CA ALA A 100 4.97 7.95 -13.46
C ALA A 100 3.90 8.81 -14.14
N ARG A 101 4.03 10.14 -14.07
CA ARG A 101 3.02 11.09 -14.55
C ARG A 101 3.12 11.40 -16.03
N GLN A 102 4.33 11.69 -16.51
CA GLN A 102 4.53 12.18 -17.87
C GLN A 102 4.53 11.02 -18.86
N LYS A 103 3.80 11.17 -19.97
CA LYS A 103 3.68 10.09 -20.98
C LYS A 103 4.96 9.90 -21.80
N ASN A 104 5.72 10.97 -22.01
CA ASN A 104 6.90 11.01 -22.86
C ASN A 104 8.21 10.60 -22.13
N HIS A 105 8.22 10.51 -20.81
CA HIS A 105 9.41 10.18 -20.04
C HIS A 105 9.06 9.58 -18.67
N GLY A 106 9.86 8.61 -18.21
CA GLY A 106 9.74 8.00 -16.89
C GLY A 106 9.32 6.54 -16.93
N ILE A 107 8.61 6.09 -15.89
CA ILE A 107 8.21 4.69 -15.69
C ILE A 107 6.71 4.64 -15.47
N ASN A 108 5.97 4.05 -16.40
CA ASN A 108 4.53 3.89 -16.23
C ASN A 108 4.23 3.05 -14.97
N PHE A 109 3.23 3.48 -14.20
CA PHE A 109 2.89 2.87 -12.90
C PHE A 109 2.59 1.36 -12.97
N ARG A 110 2.16 0.81 -14.11
CA ARG A 110 1.98 -0.66 -14.25
C ARG A 110 3.26 -1.45 -13.96
N VAL A 111 4.41 -0.88 -14.30
CA VAL A 111 5.71 -1.52 -14.06
C VAL A 111 6.00 -1.52 -12.56
N ILE A 112 5.72 -0.42 -11.86
CA ILE A 112 5.81 -0.33 -10.40
C ILE A 112 4.83 -1.30 -9.73
N CYS A 113 3.59 -1.44 -10.23
CA CYS A 113 2.64 -2.46 -9.74
C CYS A 113 3.24 -3.86 -9.81
N LYS A 114 3.95 -4.20 -10.90
CA LYS A 114 4.60 -5.51 -11.03
C LYS A 114 5.71 -5.69 -9.99
N TRP A 115 6.58 -4.70 -9.88
CA TRP A 115 7.69 -4.73 -8.91
C TRP A 115 7.17 -4.85 -7.49
N MET A 116 6.15 -4.10 -7.12
CA MET A 116 5.60 -4.10 -5.75
C MET A 116 4.86 -5.41 -5.42
N ARG A 117 4.17 -6.01 -6.39
CA ARG A 117 3.61 -7.37 -6.23
C ARG A 117 4.71 -8.42 -6.05
N MET A 118 5.83 -8.29 -6.76
CA MET A 118 7.00 -9.16 -6.58
C MET A 118 7.72 -8.91 -5.24
N SER A 119 7.83 -7.64 -4.81
CA SER A 119 8.42 -7.26 -3.52
C SER A 119 7.59 -7.75 -2.33
N GLY A 120 6.29 -8.04 -2.55
CA GLY A 120 5.46 -8.77 -1.59
C GLY A 120 4.55 -7.91 -0.71
N VAL A 121 4.15 -6.72 -1.18
CA VAL A 121 3.15 -5.91 -0.47
C VAL A 121 1.73 -6.47 -0.68
N ASP A 122 0.88 -6.38 0.33
CA ASP A 122 -0.48 -6.91 0.26
C ASP A 122 -1.44 -5.91 -0.38
N HIS A 123 -1.30 -4.62 -0.06
CA HIS A 123 -2.08 -3.53 -0.66
C HIS A 123 -1.19 -2.52 -1.38
N ILE A 124 -1.71 -1.90 -2.44
CA ILE A 124 -1.08 -0.72 -3.07
C ILE A 124 -2.13 0.24 -3.60
N HIS A 125 -1.91 1.55 -3.41
CA HIS A 125 -2.73 2.59 -4.04
C HIS A 125 -2.66 2.52 -5.56
N ALA A 126 -3.81 2.35 -6.22
CA ALA A 126 -3.89 2.12 -7.66
C ALA A 126 -4.73 3.15 -8.43
N GLY A 127 -5.17 4.23 -7.76
CA GLY A 127 -5.93 5.32 -8.38
C GLY A 127 -7.45 5.11 -8.33
N THR A 128 -8.17 6.21 -8.53
CA THR A 128 -9.63 6.30 -8.34
C THR A 128 -10.41 6.57 -9.63
N VAL A 129 -9.75 6.98 -10.71
CA VAL A 129 -10.36 7.48 -11.96
C VAL A 129 -11.14 8.80 -11.77
N VAL A 130 -12.14 8.81 -10.88
CA VAL A 130 -13.08 9.91 -10.65
C VAL A 130 -12.71 10.82 -9.48
N GLY A 131 -11.58 10.54 -8.81
CA GLY A 131 -11.12 11.31 -7.66
C GLY A 131 -10.25 12.51 -8.04
N LYS A 132 -9.59 13.10 -7.04
CA LYS A 132 -8.78 14.32 -7.21
C LYS A 132 -7.43 14.10 -7.89
N LEU A 133 -6.97 12.86 -8.02
CA LEU A 133 -5.68 12.52 -8.62
C LEU A 133 -5.89 11.94 -10.02
N GLU A 134 -4.92 12.16 -10.91
CA GLU A 134 -4.98 11.64 -12.28
C GLU A 134 -5.15 10.11 -12.32
N GLY A 135 -5.99 9.66 -13.25
CA GLY A 135 -6.10 8.24 -13.62
C GLY A 135 -7.02 8.04 -14.81
N ASP A 136 -6.46 7.80 -16.00
CA ASP A 136 -7.24 7.39 -17.16
C ASP A 136 -7.93 6.03 -16.90
N PRO A 137 -9.24 5.88 -17.16
CA PRO A 137 -9.99 4.67 -16.84
C PRO A 137 -9.38 3.37 -17.41
N LEU A 138 -8.86 3.41 -18.64
CA LEU A 138 -8.28 2.22 -19.30
C LEU A 138 -6.94 1.86 -18.68
N MET A 139 -6.11 2.86 -18.38
CA MET A 139 -4.85 2.65 -17.67
C MET A 139 -5.07 2.11 -16.26
N ILE A 140 -6.03 2.66 -15.51
CA ILE A 140 -6.35 2.18 -14.16
C ILE A 140 -6.83 0.73 -14.20
N LYS A 141 -7.69 0.34 -15.15
CA LYS A 141 -8.08 -1.07 -15.33
C LYS A 141 -6.87 -1.98 -15.57
N GLY A 142 -5.93 -1.57 -16.42
CA GLY A 142 -4.67 -2.30 -16.63
C GLY A 142 -3.83 -2.45 -15.35
N PHE A 143 -3.79 -1.44 -14.49
CA PHE A 143 -3.11 -1.53 -13.19
C PHE A 143 -3.79 -2.54 -12.27
N TYR A 144 -5.12 -2.51 -12.19
CA TYR A 144 -5.91 -3.43 -11.36
C TYR A 144 -5.78 -4.88 -11.83
N ASP A 145 -5.74 -5.11 -13.14
CA ASP A 145 -5.52 -6.44 -13.71
C ASP A 145 -4.11 -6.95 -13.39
N THR A 146 -3.11 -6.08 -13.54
CA THR A 146 -1.71 -6.38 -13.18
C THR A 146 -1.57 -6.85 -11.72
N LEU A 147 -2.31 -6.23 -10.80
CA LEU A 147 -2.25 -6.54 -9.37
C LEU A 147 -3.06 -7.80 -8.99
N ARG A 148 -4.14 -8.08 -9.71
CA ARG A 148 -5.14 -9.07 -9.28
C ARG A 148 -5.18 -10.36 -10.10
N LEU A 149 -4.76 -10.39 -11.37
CA LEU A 149 -4.91 -11.61 -12.17
C LEU A 149 -3.78 -12.62 -11.88
N THR A 150 -4.02 -13.89 -12.21
CA THR A 150 -3.03 -14.98 -12.14
C THR A 150 -2.17 -15.07 -13.40
N SER A 151 -2.66 -14.52 -14.51
CA SER A 151 -1.92 -14.31 -15.75
C SER A 151 -2.46 -13.05 -16.43
N LEU A 152 -1.63 -12.42 -17.26
CA LEU A 152 -1.97 -11.27 -18.09
C LEU A 152 -1.89 -11.68 -19.55
N GLN A 153 -2.91 -11.35 -20.34
CA GLN A 153 -2.86 -11.41 -21.80
C GLN A 153 -2.52 -10.03 -22.37
N VAL A 154 -2.01 -9.99 -23.60
CA VAL A 154 -1.79 -8.72 -24.31
C VAL A 154 -3.12 -7.98 -24.47
N ASN A 155 -3.17 -6.73 -24.01
CA ASN A 155 -4.31 -5.83 -24.11
C ASN A 155 -3.80 -4.39 -24.26
N LEU A 156 -3.60 -3.97 -25.51
CA LEU A 156 -3.04 -2.66 -25.85
C LEU A 156 -3.90 -1.48 -25.34
N PRO A 157 -5.25 -1.51 -25.40
CA PRO A 157 -6.08 -0.49 -24.78
C PRO A 157 -5.78 -0.27 -23.28
N TYR A 158 -5.48 -1.33 -22.53
CA TYR A 158 -5.17 -1.24 -21.09
C TYR A 158 -3.67 -1.04 -20.83
N GLY A 159 -2.87 -0.90 -21.90
CA GLY A 159 -1.42 -0.75 -21.84
C GLY A 159 -0.70 -2.02 -21.40
N ILE A 160 -1.31 -3.20 -21.56
CA ILE A 160 -0.67 -4.48 -21.29
C ILE A 160 -0.02 -4.96 -22.58
N PHE A 161 1.29 -4.74 -22.70
CA PHE A 161 2.05 -5.02 -23.93
C PHE A 161 2.57 -6.46 -24.04
N PHE A 162 2.62 -7.19 -22.91
CA PHE A 162 3.22 -8.52 -22.85
C PHE A 162 2.27 -9.47 -22.12
N GLU A 163 2.17 -10.70 -22.64
CA GLU A 163 1.63 -11.81 -21.89
C GLU A 163 2.58 -12.15 -20.72
N MET A 164 2.02 -12.45 -19.54
CA MET A 164 2.82 -12.70 -18.36
C MET A 164 2.06 -13.59 -17.35
N PRO A 165 2.52 -14.83 -17.08
CA PRO A 165 2.02 -15.59 -15.93
C PRO A 165 2.60 -15.03 -14.63
N TRP A 166 1.81 -15.05 -13.55
CA TRP A 166 2.26 -14.66 -12.20
C TRP A 166 2.88 -15.78 -11.38
N ALA A 167 3.03 -16.98 -11.97
CA ALA A 167 3.63 -18.16 -11.31
C ALA A 167 3.07 -18.40 -9.89
N SER A 168 1.75 -18.27 -9.74
CA SER A 168 1.03 -18.44 -8.48
C SER A 168 1.43 -17.48 -7.34
N LEU A 169 2.15 -16.39 -7.64
CA LEU A 169 2.34 -15.31 -6.68
C LEU A 169 0.97 -14.78 -6.23
N ARG A 170 0.84 -14.57 -4.91
CA ARG A 170 -0.38 -13.99 -4.32
C ARG A 170 -0.77 -12.69 -5.05
N ARG A 171 -2.08 -12.43 -5.04
CA ARG A 171 -2.67 -11.22 -5.60
C ARG A 171 -2.39 -10.05 -4.66
N CYS A 172 -2.24 -8.85 -5.20
CA CYS A 172 -2.13 -7.61 -4.44
C CYS A 172 -3.47 -6.86 -4.54
N MET A 173 -3.97 -6.33 -3.42
CA MET A 173 -5.22 -5.59 -3.37
C MET A 173 -5.01 -4.15 -3.83
N PRO A 174 -5.63 -3.71 -4.94
CA PRO A 174 -5.59 -2.31 -5.33
C PRO A 174 -6.44 -1.46 -4.38
N VAL A 175 -5.92 -0.30 -3.99
CA VAL A 175 -6.60 0.68 -3.14
C VAL A 175 -6.98 1.91 -3.97
N ALA A 176 -8.27 2.23 -4.01
CA ALA A 176 -8.80 3.47 -4.56
C ALA A 176 -8.90 4.52 -3.44
N SER A 177 -8.09 5.59 -3.50
CA SER A 177 -8.13 6.68 -2.54
C SER A 177 -7.84 8.04 -3.17
N GLY A 178 -8.45 9.08 -2.60
CA GLY A 178 -8.18 10.47 -2.92
C GLY A 178 -9.33 11.20 -3.60
N GLY A 179 -10.01 12.07 -2.84
CA GLY A 179 -11.05 12.96 -3.37
C GLY A 179 -12.28 12.23 -3.89
N ILE A 180 -12.62 11.08 -3.30
CA ILE A 180 -13.84 10.34 -3.59
C ILE A 180 -14.89 10.55 -2.51
N HIS A 181 -16.16 10.38 -2.85
CA HIS A 181 -17.29 10.48 -1.93
C HIS A 181 -18.38 9.44 -2.25
N CYS A 182 -19.36 9.30 -1.36
CA CYS A 182 -20.40 8.26 -1.46
C CYS A 182 -21.24 8.32 -2.75
N GLY A 183 -21.52 9.51 -3.29
CA GLY A 183 -22.22 9.67 -4.58
C GLY A 183 -21.47 9.17 -5.83
N GLN A 184 -20.29 8.56 -5.68
CA GLN A 184 -19.50 7.98 -6.77
C GLN A 184 -19.42 6.44 -6.71
N ILE A 185 -20.17 5.81 -5.79
CA ILE A 185 -20.33 4.34 -5.74
C ILE A 185 -21.29 3.86 -6.83
#